data_AF-A0A518IQ11-F1
#
_entry.id   AF-A0A518IQ11-F1
#
_cell.length_a   1.000
_cell.length_b   1.000
_cell.length_c   1.000
_cell.angle_alpha   90.00
_cell.angle_beta   90.00
_cell.angle_gamma   90.00
#
_symmetry.space_group_name_H-M   'P 1'
#
loop_
_entity.id
_entity.type
_entity.pdbx_description
1 polymer ?
#
loop_
_entity_poly.entity_id
_entity_poly.type
_entity_poly.pdbx_seq_one_letter_code
_entity_poly.pdbx_strand_id
1 'polypeptide(L)'
;MPERKSVTAAELMAELEADPEWVARREAKERESEEHRKVCAADQLGLVREIRDAGYDVDSVWDLVNNSPHPVLERRFLGEYPDAYPILVQHLSVPHRKEIREGLIRALTVKDGGPEVESTLLECFYAETDEKMRWVIANALRTAMPYHRRKKHPEIKAALNP
;
A
#
# COMPACT_ATOMS: atom_id res chain seq x y z
N MET A 1 10.68 34.76 -29.13
CA MET A 1 9.47 34.07 -28.62
C MET A 1 9.14 34.74 -27.29
N PRO A 2 7.89 35.14 -27.02
CA PRO A 2 7.58 35.84 -25.78
C PRO A 2 7.77 34.89 -24.58
N GLU A 3 8.54 35.32 -23.59
CA GLU A 3 8.76 34.59 -22.34
C GLU A 3 7.42 34.43 -21.59
N ARG A 4 7.10 33.20 -21.19
CA ARG A 4 5.98 32.96 -20.26
C ARG A 4 6.37 33.56 -18.91
N LYS A 5 5.59 34.54 -18.42
CA LYS A 5 5.75 35.06 -17.06
C LYS A 5 5.65 33.90 -16.07
N SER A 6 6.62 33.77 -15.16
CA SER A 6 6.53 32.83 -14.05
C SER A 6 5.45 33.28 -13.08
N VAL A 7 4.47 32.41 -12.83
CA VAL A 7 3.46 32.59 -11.78
C VAL A 7 3.91 31.85 -10.51
N THR A 8 3.64 32.42 -9.35
CA THR A 8 3.86 31.74 -8.07
C THR A 8 2.79 30.66 -7.85
N ALA A 9 3.07 29.69 -6.97
CA ALA A 9 2.08 28.67 -6.60
C ALA A 9 0.80 29.29 -6.01
N ALA A 10 0.93 30.39 -5.25
CA ALA A 10 -0.20 31.10 -4.67
C ALA A 10 -1.04 31.80 -5.73
N GLU A 11 -0.41 32.48 -6.70
CA GLU A 11 -1.11 33.12 -7.82
C GLU A 11 -1.81 32.07 -8.70
N LEU A 12 -1.16 30.94 -8.97
CA LEU A 12 -1.75 29.83 -9.70
C LEU A 12 -2.95 29.23 -8.96
N MET A 13 -2.85 29.02 -7.64
CA MET A 13 -3.98 28.51 -6.85
C MET A 13 -5.14 29.50 -6.83
N ALA A 14 -4.88 30.81 -6.72
CA ALA A 14 -5.93 31.83 -6.78
C ALA A 14 -6.63 31.87 -8.15
N GLU A 15 -5.90 31.68 -9.25
CA GLU A 15 -6.47 31.57 -10.60
C GLU A 15 -7.35 30.31 -10.73
N LEU A 16 -6.88 29.16 -10.21
CA LEU A 16 -7.64 27.91 -10.22
C LEU A 16 -8.90 27.98 -9.35
N GLU A 17 -8.83 28.61 -8.18
CA GLU A 17 -9.99 28.78 -7.29
C GLU A 17 -11.03 29.75 -7.84
N ALA A 18 -10.64 30.66 -8.74
CA ALA A 18 -11.55 31.55 -9.45
C ALA A 18 -12.26 30.86 -10.64
N ASP A 19 -11.79 29.70 -11.10
CA ASP A 19 -12.41 28.90 -12.17
C ASP A 19 -13.49 27.95 -11.60
N PRO A 20 -14.78 28.19 -11.88
CA PRO A 20 -15.87 27.34 -11.37
C PRO A 20 -15.79 25.89 -11.87
N GLU A 21 -15.25 25.64 -13.07
CA GLU A 21 -15.12 24.27 -13.58
C GLU A 21 -14.03 23.50 -12.83
N TRP A 22 -12.94 24.17 -12.48
CA TRP A 22 -11.89 23.57 -11.67
C TRP A 22 -12.37 23.27 -10.25
N VAL A 23 -13.07 24.22 -9.62
CA VAL A 23 -13.65 24.03 -8.27
C VAL A 23 -14.63 22.85 -8.27
N ALA A 24 -15.56 22.82 -9.22
CA ALA A 24 -16.53 21.71 -9.33
C ALA A 24 -15.85 20.35 -9.55
N ARG A 25 -14.76 20.31 -10.34
CA ARG A 25 -13.98 19.08 -10.56
C ARG A 25 -13.22 18.64 -9.32
N ARG A 26 -12.65 19.57 -8.56
CA ARG A 26 -11.99 19.29 -7.27
C ARG A 26 -12.99 18.70 -6.28
N GLU A 27 -14.14 19.34 -6.10
CA GLU A 27 -15.20 18.87 -5.19
C GLU A 27 -15.78 17.50 -5.60
N ALA A 28 -15.94 17.25 -6.91
CA ALA A 28 -16.36 15.94 -7.39
C ALA A 28 -15.32 14.85 -7.04
N LYS A 29 -14.03 15.14 -7.25
CA LYS A 29 -12.93 14.22 -6.93
C LYS A 29 -12.79 14.00 -5.41
N GLU A 30 -12.99 15.03 -4.60
CA GLU A 30 -12.98 14.92 -3.14
C GLU A 30 -14.12 14.03 -2.67
N ARG A 31 -15.34 14.20 -3.19
CA ARG A 31 -16.48 13.31 -2.87
C ARG A 31 -16.22 11.86 -3.26
N GLU A 32 -15.72 11.62 -4.47
CA GLU A 32 -15.34 10.26 -4.91
C GLU A 32 -14.28 9.65 -3.99
N SER A 33 -13.28 10.45 -3.59
CA SER A 33 -12.22 10.00 -2.69
C SER A 33 -12.76 9.69 -1.28
N GLU A 34 -13.70 10.49 -0.77
CA GLU A 34 -14.34 10.24 0.52
C GLU A 34 -15.22 8.99 0.51
N GLU A 35 -16.00 8.78 -0.55
CA GLU A 35 -16.81 7.56 -0.73
C GLU A 35 -15.90 6.33 -0.80
N HIS A 36 -14.85 6.40 -1.60
CA HIS A 36 -13.84 5.34 -1.70
C HIS A 36 -13.19 5.06 -0.34
N ARG A 37 -12.81 6.11 0.41
CA ARG A 37 -12.24 5.98 1.75
C ARG A 37 -13.19 5.28 2.72
N LYS A 38 -14.49 5.60 2.70
CA LYS A 38 -15.49 4.94 3.56
C LYS A 38 -15.60 3.45 3.24
N VAL A 39 -15.63 3.10 1.95
CA VAL A 39 -15.71 1.71 1.51
C VAL A 39 -14.47 0.92 1.94
N CYS A 40 -13.27 1.48 1.73
CA CYS A 40 -12.02 0.84 2.14
C CYS A 40 -11.89 0.74 3.67
N ALA A 41 -12.35 1.75 4.42
CA ALA A 41 -12.37 1.70 5.89
C ALA A 41 -13.28 0.59 6.42
N ALA A 42 -14.43 0.36 5.79
CA ALA A 42 -15.33 -0.72 6.17
C ALA A 42 -14.71 -2.11 5.90
N ASP A 43 -14.06 -2.30 4.75
CA ASP A 43 -13.41 -3.56 4.35
C ASP A 43 -12.29 -3.98 5.32
N GLN A 44 -11.47 -3.04 5.76
CA GLN A 44 -10.32 -3.34 6.64
C GLN A 44 -10.63 -3.22 8.14
N LEU A 45 -11.89 -3.01 8.55
CA LEU A 45 -12.23 -2.74 9.95
C LEU A 45 -11.82 -3.86 10.90
N GLY A 46 -12.02 -5.13 10.50
CA GLY A 46 -11.60 -6.30 11.28
C GLY A 46 -10.07 -6.35 11.45
N LEU A 47 -9.35 -6.23 10.33
CA LEU A 47 -7.89 -6.20 10.28
C LEU A 47 -7.30 -5.13 11.20
N VAL A 48 -7.80 -3.90 11.12
CA VAL A 48 -7.31 -2.78 11.94
C VAL A 48 -7.53 -3.03 13.43
N ARG A 49 -8.67 -3.63 13.81
CA ARG A 49 -8.94 -3.98 15.21
C ARG A 49 -7.95 -5.02 15.73
N GLU A 50 -7.74 -6.10 14.99
CA GLU A 50 -6.82 -7.16 15.38
C GLU A 50 -5.37 -6.63 15.53
N ILE A 51 -4.93 -5.75 14.64
CA ILE A 51 -3.61 -5.13 14.72
C ILE A 51 -3.48 -4.18 15.92
N ARG A 52 -4.53 -3.43 16.25
CA ARG A 52 -4.56 -2.59 17.47
C ARG A 52 -4.52 -3.43 18.73
N ASP A 53 -5.25 -4.53 18.75
CA ASP A 53 -5.26 -5.46 19.89
C ASP A 53 -3.88 -6.11 20.09
N ALA A 54 -3.08 -6.24 19.01
CA ALA A 54 -1.67 -6.62 19.06
C ALA A 54 -0.71 -5.49 19.49
N GLY A 55 -1.22 -4.28 19.76
CA GLY A 55 -0.46 -3.17 20.35
C GLY A 55 0.04 -2.09 19.37
N TYR A 56 -0.38 -2.12 18.10
CA TYR A 56 0.06 -1.14 17.10
C TYR A 56 -1.00 -0.06 16.84
N ASP A 57 -0.60 1.22 16.92
CA ASP A 57 -1.48 2.34 16.59
C ASP A 57 -1.58 2.53 15.07
N VAL A 58 -2.67 2.04 14.48
CA VAL A 58 -2.97 2.14 13.04
C VAL A 58 -4.44 2.48 12.81
N ASP A 59 -4.76 3.31 11.83
CA ASP A 59 -6.11 3.53 11.29
C ASP A 59 -6.34 2.76 9.97
N SER A 60 -5.28 2.25 9.36
CA SER A 60 -5.29 1.57 8.07
C SER A 60 -4.11 0.60 7.95
N VAL A 61 -4.25 -0.47 7.18
CA VAL A 61 -3.14 -1.36 6.82
C VAL A 61 -1.98 -0.60 6.16
N TRP A 62 -2.29 0.52 5.50
CA TRP A 62 -1.31 1.39 4.86
C TRP A 62 -0.38 2.10 5.84
N ASP A 63 -0.75 2.19 7.13
CA ASP A 63 0.11 2.77 8.17
C ASP A 63 1.33 1.87 8.46
N LEU A 64 1.25 0.57 8.16
CA LEU A 64 2.36 -0.38 8.29
C LEU A 64 3.37 -0.25 7.13
N VAL A 65 2.95 0.34 6.01
CA VAL A 65 3.74 0.39 4.78
C VAL A 65 4.79 1.49 4.88
N ASN A 66 6.06 1.13 4.65
CA ASN A 66 7.21 2.03 4.80
C ASN A 66 7.26 2.67 6.20
N ASN A 67 7.04 1.85 7.24
CA ASN A 67 7.05 2.25 8.65
C ASN A 67 8.46 2.50 9.20
N SER A 68 9.24 3.29 8.47
CA SER A 68 10.56 3.76 8.85
C SER A 68 10.53 5.27 9.11
N PRO A 69 11.47 5.81 9.91
CA PRO A 69 11.57 7.24 10.16
C PRO A 69 11.64 8.05 8.86
N HIS A 70 10.81 9.08 8.75
CA HIS A 70 10.79 9.99 7.60
C HIS A 70 10.97 11.44 8.07
N PRO A 71 11.81 12.26 7.40
CA PRO A 71 12.15 13.61 7.88
C PRO A 71 10.98 14.61 7.86
N VAL A 72 9.92 14.31 7.11
CA VAL A 72 8.79 15.22 6.88
C VAL A 72 7.43 14.61 7.27
N LEU A 73 7.34 13.29 7.33
CA LEU A 73 6.05 12.61 7.51
C LEU A 73 6.08 11.90 8.86
N GLU A 74 5.29 12.41 9.79
CA GLU A 74 5.05 11.74 11.06
C GLU A 74 4.36 10.40 10.81
N ARG A 75 4.82 9.37 11.52
CA ARG A 75 4.25 8.03 11.48
C ARG A 75 3.54 7.76 12.81
N ARG A 76 2.44 7.03 12.76
CA ARG A 76 1.65 6.68 13.95
C ARG A 76 2.43 5.80 14.92
N PHE A 77 3.24 4.91 14.36
CA PHE A 77 4.22 4.14 15.10
C PHE A 77 5.50 4.04 14.26
N LEU A 78 6.58 3.51 14.83
CA LEU A 78 7.85 3.34 14.13
C LEU A 78 8.47 2.00 14.48
N GLY A 79 9.08 1.37 13.49
CA GLY A 79 9.82 0.12 13.68
C GLY A 79 9.08 -1.11 13.16
N GLU A 80 9.62 -2.25 13.56
CA GLU A 80 9.13 -3.58 13.19
C GLU A 80 7.80 -3.89 13.90
N TYR A 81 7.02 -4.81 13.32
CA TYR A 81 5.72 -5.22 13.83
C TYR A 81 5.53 -6.74 13.75
N PRO A 82 6.42 -7.52 14.38
CA PRO A 82 6.43 -8.98 14.23
C PRO A 82 5.12 -9.63 14.69
N ASP A 83 4.47 -9.08 15.73
CA ASP A 83 3.20 -9.62 16.23
C ASP A 83 2.03 -9.39 15.26
N ALA A 84 2.17 -8.46 14.30
CA ALA A 84 1.18 -8.25 13.26
C ALA A 84 1.36 -9.18 12.05
N TYR A 85 2.52 -9.82 11.84
CA TYR A 85 2.75 -10.66 10.65
C TYR A 85 1.75 -11.83 10.54
N PRO A 86 1.44 -12.60 11.61
CA PRO A 86 0.45 -13.67 11.54
C PRO A 86 -0.94 -13.16 11.17
N ILE A 87 -1.32 -11.99 11.70
CA ILE A 87 -2.60 -11.33 11.40
C ILE A 87 -2.66 -10.95 9.91
N LEU A 88 -1.61 -10.30 9.39
CA LEU A 88 -1.52 -9.90 7.99
C LEU A 88 -1.59 -11.12 7.04
N VAL A 89 -0.90 -12.21 7.38
CA VAL A 89 -0.92 -13.48 6.64
C VAL A 89 -2.33 -14.08 6.62
N GLN A 90 -3.00 -14.14 7.78
CA GLN A 90 -4.38 -14.64 7.88
C GLN A 90 -5.33 -13.82 6.99
N HIS A 91 -5.18 -12.50 6.99
CA HIS A 91 -6.02 -11.61 6.20
C HIS A 91 -5.80 -11.69 4.68
N LEU A 92 -4.68 -12.27 4.19
CA LEU A 92 -4.53 -12.56 2.75
C LEU A 92 -5.52 -13.61 2.23
N SER A 93 -6.10 -14.43 3.11
CA SER A 93 -7.15 -15.41 2.75
C SER A 93 -8.57 -14.81 2.76
N VAL A 94 -8.72 -13.58 3.25
CA VAL A 94 -10.00 -12.87 3.28
C VAL A 94 -10.21 -12.16 1.92
N PRO A 95 -11.42 -12.16 1.34
CA PRO A 95 -11.69 -11.52 0.04
C PRO A 95 -11.77 -9.99 0.15
N HIS A 96 -10.68 -9.37 0.57
CA HIS A 96 -10.54 -7.92 0.65
C HIS A 96 -10.54 -7.28 -0.74
N ARG A 97 -10.88 -5.99 -0.78
CA ARG A 97 -10.73 -5.17 -1.98
C ARG A 97 -9.27 -5.12 -2.43
N LYS A 98 -9.06 -4.93 -3.73
CA LYS A 98 -7.71 -4.93 -4.34
C LYS A 98 -6.76 -3.97 -3.62
N GLU A 99 -7.24 -2.80 -3.23
CA GLU A 99 -6.46 -1.76 -2.56
C GLU A 99 -6.01 -2.18 -1.16
N ILE A 100 -6.87 -2.87 -0.40
CA ILE A 100 -6.53 -3.40 0.93
C ILE A 100 -5.60 -4.60 0.81
N ARG A 101 -5.86 -5.49 -0.15
CA ARG A 101 -4.99 -6.63 -0.45
C ARG A 101 -3.58 -6.19 -0.87
N GLU A 102 -3.46 -5.14 -1.69
CA GLU A 102 -2.17 -4.53 -2.01
C GLU A 102 -1.46 -4.00 -0.76
N GLY A 103 -2.20 -3.28 0.10
CA GLY A 103 -1.69 -2.78 1.39
C GLY A 103 -1.13 -3.91 2.27
N LEU A 104 -1.85 -5.02 2.40
CA LEU A 104 -1.42 -6.23 3.12
C LEU A 104 -0.09 -6.77 2.56
N ILE A 105 -0.01 -6.97 1.24
CA ILE A 105 1.20 -7.51 0.59
C ILE A 105 2.39 -6.56 0.79
N ARG A 106 2.17 -5.25 0.71
CA ARG A 106 3.22 -4.24 0.94
C ARG A 106 3.66 -4.16 2.39
N ALA A 107 2.73 -4.31 3.35
CA ALA A 107 3.07 -4.42 4.76
C ALA A 107 3.92 -5.68 5.04
N LEU A 108 3.70 -6.76 4.29
CA LEU A 108 4.52 -7.97 4.35
C LEU A 108 5.84 -7.90 3.55
N THR A 109 6.22 -6.73 3.03
CA THR A 109 7.51 -6.52 2.34
C THR A 109 8.64 -6.27 3.35
N VAL A 110 8.84 -7.23 4.25
CA VAL A 110 9.77 -7.18 5.38
C VAL A 110 10.83 -8.28 5.26
N LYS A 111 11.98 -8.16 5.92
CA LYS A 111 13.08 -9.15 5.82
C LYS A 111 12.98 -10.24 6.90
N ASP A 112 12.28 -9.94 7.97
CA ASP A 112 12.17 -10.66 9.24
C ASP A 112 10.82 -11.39 9.38
N GLY A 113 9.95 -11.35 8.35
CA GLY A 113 8.65 -12.03 8.34
C GLY A 113 8.71 -13.56 8.39
N GLY A 114 9.88 -14.16 8.18
CA GLY A 114 10.11 -15.59 8.34
C GLY A 114 9.43 -16.49 7.28
N PRO A 115 9.55 -17.82 7.44
CA PRO A 115 9.11 -18.77 6.42
C PRO A 115 7.62 -18.73 6.09
N GLU A 116 6.77 -18.39 7.06
CA GLU A 116 5.32 -18.32 6.88
C GLU A 116 4.93 -17.21 5.89
N VAL A 117 5.42 -15.99 6.11
CA VAL A 117 5.23 -14.86 5.18
C VAL A 117 5.75 -15.20 3.79
N GLU A 118 6.94 -15.82 3.71
CA GLU A 118 7.51 -16.25 2.43
C GLU A 118 6.62 -17.24 1.68
N SER A 119 6.12 -18.29 2.35
CA SER A 119 5.26 -19.30 1.73
C SER A 119 3.92 -18.71 1.30
N THR A 120 3.27 -17.90 2.14
CA THR A 120 1.97 -17.33 1.81
C THR A 120 2.07 -16.36 0.64
N LEU A 121 3.10 -15.51 0.60
CA LEU A 121 3.33 -14.62 -0.54
C LEU A 121 3.63 -15.41 -1.83
N LEU A 122 4.35 -16.52 -1.74
CA LEU A 122 4.65 -17.37 -2.89
C LEU A 122 3.39 -18.05 -3.43
N GLU A 123 2.52 -18.55 -2.55
CA GLU A 123 1.21 -19.11 -2.91
C GLU A 123 0.34 -18.05 -3.58
N CYS A 124 0.27 -16.85 -3.00
CA CYS A 124 -0.44 -15.71 -3.60
C CYS A 124 0.11 -15.38 -4.99
N PHE A 125 1.43 -15.40 -5.19
CA PHE A 125 2.07 -15.10 -6.47
C PHE A 125 1.65 -16.08 -7.57
N TYR A 126 1.60 -17.38 -7.25
CA TYR A 126 1.23 -18.40 -8.23
C TYR A 126 -0.27 -18.43 -8.51
N ALA A 127 -1.11 -18.08 -7.52
CA ALA A 127 -2.55 -17.96 -7.69
C ALA A 127 -2.99 -16.67 -8.43
N GLU A 128 -2.16 -15.64 -8.44
CA GLU A 128 -2.54 -14.33 -8.99
C GLU A 128 -2.47 -14.28 -10.52
N THR A 129 -3.56 -13.79 -11.10
CA THR A 129 -3.75 -13.59 -12.55
C THR A 129 -3.61 -12.14 -12.99
N ASP A 130 -3.87 -11.18 -12.09
CA ASP A 130 -3.72 -9.75 -12.36
C ASP A 130 -2.23 -9.38 -12.38
N GLU A 131 -1.71 -8.97 -13.54
CA GLU A 131 -0.27 -8.71 -13.74
C GLU A 131 0.28 -7.64 -12.78
N LYS A 132 -0.52 -6.60 -12.47
CA LYS A 132 -0.10 -5.55 -11.55
C LYS A 132 0.02 -6.09 -10.14
N MET A 133 -0.98 -6.83 -9.67
CA MET A 133 -0.92 -7.47 -8.36
C MET A 133 0.21 -8.50 -8.28
N ARG A 134 0.42 -9.27 -9.36
CA ARG A 134 1.53 -10.22 -9.47
C ARG A 134 2.89 -9.53 -9.37
N TRP A 135 3.05 -8.34 -9.97
CA TRP A 135 4.24 -7.51 -9.79
C TRP A 135 4.41 -7.04 -8.34
N VAL A 136 3.33 -6.61 -7.67
CA VAL A 136 3.37 -6.21 -6.25
C VAL A 136 3.87 -7.36 -5.37
N ILE A 137 3.32 -8.57 -5.55
CA ILE A 137 3.71 -9.76 -4.79
C ILE A 137 5.17 -10.13 -5.09
N ALA A 138 5.59 -10.07 -6.36
CA ALA A 138 6.99 -10.30 -6.73
C ALA A 138 7.95 -9.30 -6.07
N ASN A 139 7.52 -8.05 -5.91
CA ASN A 139 8.28 -7.03 -5.19
C ASN A 139 8.41 -7.37 -3.70
N ALA A 140 7.32 -7.81 -3.07
CA ALA A 140 7.32 -8.26 -1.68
C ALA A 140 8.27 -9.45 -1.47
N LEU A 141 8.17 -10.47 -2.32
CA LEU A 141 9.04 -11.66 -2.31
C LEU A 141 10.52 -11.32 -2.54
N ARG A 142 10.83 -10.21 -3.22
CA ARG A 142 12.22 -9.76 -3.37
C ARG A 142 12.86 -9.39 -2.03
N THR A 143 12.07 -8.94 -1.08
CA THR A 143 12.52 -8.56 0.28
C THR A 143 12.34 -9.72 1.26
N ALA A 144 11.16 -10.33 1.28
CA ALA A 144 10.79 -11.38 2.24
C ALA A 144 11.51 -12.71 1.99
N MET A 145 11.77 -13.08 0.73
CA MET A 145 12.37 -14.37 0.41
C MET A 145 13.88 -14.26 0.15
N PRO A 146 14.74 -15.00 0.89
CA PRO A 146 16.17 -15.04 0.64
C PRO A 146 16.51 -15.46 -0.79
N TYR A 147 17.57 -14.86 -1.35
CA TYR A 147 17.95 -15.05 -2.75
C TYR A 147 18.10 -16.52 -3.18
N HIS A 148 18.68 -17.38 -2.33
CA HIS A 148 18.92 -18.78 -2.66
C HIS A 148 17.63 -19.63 -2.78
N ARG A 149 16.54 -19.19 -2.14
CA ARG A 149 15.20 -19.76 -2.33
C ARG A 149 14.53 -19.13 -3.54
N ARG A 150 14.54 -17.80 -3.62
CA ARG A 150 13.92 -17.05 -4.74
C ARG A 150 14.45 -17.45 -6.12
N LYS A 151 15.75 -17.78 -6.26
CA LYS A 151 16.33 -18.22 -7.55
C LYS A 151 15.73 -19.52 -8.10
N LYS A 152 15.00 -20.29 -7.28
CA LYS A 152 14.27 -21.50 -7.70
C LYS A 152 12.93 -21.18 -8.38
N HIS A 153 12.52 -19.91 -8.33
CA HIS A 153 11.26 -19.39 -8.87
C HIS A 153 11.57 -18.28 -9.89
N PRO A 154 12.07 -18.62 -11.10
CA PRO A 154 12.47 -17.63 -12.10
C PRO A 154 11.31 -16.72 -12.55
N GLU A 155 10.07 -17.16 -12.39
CA GLU A 155 8.85 -16.40 -12.71
C GLU A 155 8.74 -15.12 -11.87
N ILE A 156 9.25 -15.11 -10.63
CA ILE A 156 9.29 -13.91 -9.79
C ILE A 156 10.15 -12.83 -10.45
N LYS A 157 11.30 -13.21 -11.03
CA LYS A 157 12.19 -12.27 -11.73
C LYS A 157 11.55 -11.77 -13.03
N ALA A 158 10.84 -12.64 -13.75
CA ALA A 158 10.12 -12.26 -14.97
C ALA A 158 9.01 -11.24 -14.64
N ALA A 159 8.23 -11.48 -13.59
CA ALA A 159 7.16 -10.56 -13.17
C ALA A 159 7.64 -9.17 -12.76
N LEU A 160 8.91 -9.01 -12.36
CA LEU A 160 9.51 -7.71 -12.03
C LEU A 160 9.96 -6.89 -13.25
N ASN A 161 10.08 -7.53 -14.42
CA ASN A 161 10.49 -6.90 -15.68
C ASN A 161 9.44 -7.23 -16.77
N PRO A 162 8.20 -6.74 -16.62
CA PRO A 162 7.11 -7.01 -17.56
C PRO A 162 7.35 -6.36 -18.93
#